data_AF-A0A7W0S160-F1
#
_entry.id   AF-A0A7W0S160-F1
#
_cell.length_a   1.000
_cell.length_b   1.000
_cell.length_c   1.000
_cell.angle_alpha   90.00
_cell.angle_beta   90.00
_cell.angle_gamma   90.00
#
_symmetry.space_group_name_H-M   'P 1'
#
loop_
_entity.id
_entity.type
_entity.pdbx_description
1 polymer ?
#
loop_
_entity_poly.entity_id
_entity_poly.type
_entity_poly.pdbx_seq_one_letter_code
_entity_poly.pdbx_strand_id
1 'polypeptide(L)'
;ADRIEAALRESLGYEVAVLIRTAGEVRAIADARPFARPLIEASDGTLQVVLLRAKPAARTCEAVLALASDEDRLAFGERELYWLPSAGIRDCALDITAIGRLLGPTTMRTKGTVDGLAAKYFAG
;
A
#
# COMPACT_ATOMS: atom_id res chain seq x y z
N ALA A 1 -14.01 3.94 11.26
CA ALA A 1 -13.64 5.02 10.32
C ALA A 1 -14.85 5.91 10.03
N ASP A 2 -16.03 5.33 10.05
CA ASP A 2 -17.33 5.88 9.65
C ASP A 2 -17.65 7.27 10.22
N ARG A 3 -17.30 7.54 11.49
CA ARG A 3 -17.46 8.88 12.09
C ARG A 3 -16.60 9.96 11.41
N ILE A 4 -15.36 9.63 11.06
CA ILE A 4 -14.43 10.54 10.39
C ILE A 4 -14.86 10.70 8.93
N GLU A 5 -15.24 9.62 8.27
CA GLU A 5 -15.72 9.64 6.88
C GLU A 5 -16.97 10.52 6.73
N ALA A 6 -17.95 10.37 7.64
CA ALA A 6 -19.16 11.19 7.66
C ALA A 6 -18.85 12.68 7.86
N ALA A 7 -17.97 13.02 8.80
CA ALA A 7 -17.57 14.40 9.07
C ALA A 7 -16.80 15.02 7.89
N LEU A 8 -15.92 14.25 7.25
CA LEU A 8 -15.19 14.69 6.05
C LEU A 8 -16.15 14.93 4.88
N ARG A 9 -17.11 14.03 4.66
CA ARG A 9 -18.14 14.19 3.63
C ARG A 9 -18.97 15.45 3.85
N GLU A 10 -19.40 15.70 5.07
CA GLU A 10 -20.15 16.91 5.42
C GLU A 10 -19.32 18.19 5.17
N SER A 11 -18.05 18.17 5.54
CA SER A 11 -17.17 19.33 5.39
C SER A 11 -16.67 19.58 3.97
N LEU A 12 -16.45 18.53 3.17
CA LEU A 12 -15.80 18.62 1.86
C LEU A 12 -16.78 18.46 0.70
N GLY A 13 -17.98 17.95 0.94
CA GLY A 13 -19.01 17.76 -0.08
C GLY A 13 -18.84 16.51 -0.96
N TYR A 14 -17.93 15.60 -0.62
CA TYR A 14 -17.72 14.34 -1.34
C TYR A 14 -17.26 13.20 -0.41
N GLU A 15 -17.48 11.96 -0.83
CA GLU A 15 -17.08 10.77 -0.09
C GLU A 15 -15.55 10.67 0.04
N VAL A 16 -15.06 10.45 1.26
CA VAL A 16 -13.64 10.26 1.54
C VAL A 16 -13.44 8.92 2.25
N ALA A 17 -12.78 7.99 1.59
CA ALA A 17 -12.38 6.73 2.22
C ALA A 17 -11.26 6.99 3.24
N VAL A 18 -11.44 6.52 4.48
CA VAL A 18 -10.46 6.73 5.56
C VAL A 18 -9.84 5.41 5.99
N LEU A 19 -8.52 5.35 5.90
CA LEU A 19 -7.72 4.20 6.33
C LEU A 19 -6.98 4.54 7.62
N ILE A 20 -7.42 3.95 8.74
CA ILE A 20 -6.84 4.18 10.07
C ILE A 20 -5.79 3.10 10.38
N ARG A 21 -4.67 3.52 10.94
CA ARG A 21 -3.61 2.67 11.51
C ARG A 21 -3.23 3.16 12.90
N THR A 22 -2.93 2.22 13.78
CA THR A 22 -2.30 2.47 15.07
C THR A 22 -0.80 2.73 14.88
N ALA A 23 -0.16 3.34 15.89
CA ALA A 23 1.30 3.52 15.88
C ALA A 23 2.07 2.19 15.77
N GLY A 24 1.54 1.10 16.36
CA GLY A 24 2.12 -0.24 16.23
C GLY A 24 2.06 -0.77 14.80
N GLU A 25 0.91 -0.62 14.13
CA GLU A 25 0.77 -1.02 12.73
C GLU A 25 1.67 -0.20 11.79
N VAL A 26 1.79 1.12 12.00
CA VAL A 26 2.69 1.95 11.17
C VAL A 26 4.15 1.51 11.32
N ARG A 27 4.61 1.24 12.54
CA ARG A 27 5.96 0.69 12.79
C ARG A 27 6.14 -0.68 12.13
N ALA A 28 5.17 -1.58 12.26
CA ALA A 28 5.25 -2.89 11.63
C ALA A 28 5.38 -2.80 10.10
N ILE A 29 4.66 -1.86 9.46
CA ILE A 29 4.78 -1.62 8.02
C ILE A 29 6.16 -1.05 7.66
N ALA A 30 6.73 -0.17 8.50
CA ALA A 30 8.09 0.36 8.31
C ALA A 30 9.17 -0.72 8.49
N ASP A 31 8.98 -1.65 9.41
CA ASP A 31 9.91 -2.75 9.68
C ASP A 31 9.77 -3.91 8.69
N ALA A 32 8.66 -3.97 7.94
CA ALA A 32 8.43 -5.01 6.95
C ALA A 32 9.53 -5.08 5.89
N ARG A 33 9.90 -6.30 5.52
CA ARG A 33 10.84 -6.63 4.44
C ARG A 33 10.16 -7.62 3.48
N PRO A 34 9.22 -7.13 2.63
CA PRO A 34 8.44 -7.99 1.73
C PRO A 34 9.27 -8.57 0.58
N PHE A 35 10.39 -7.94 0.24
CA PHE A 35 11.29 -8.38 -0.82
C PHE A 35 12.74 -8.42 -0.28
N ALA A 36 13.55 -9.31 -0.86
CA ALA A 36 14.96 -9.38 -0.54
C ALA A 36 15.66 -8.06 -0.90
N ARG A 37 16.60 -7.61 -0.06
CA ARG A 37 17.32 -6.34 -0.25
C ARG A 37 17.94 -6.18 -1.66
N PRO A 38 18.59 -7.21 -2.24
CA PRO A 38 19.15 -7.09 -3.59
C PRO A 38 18.11 -6.80 -4.68
N LEU A 39 16.87 -7.28 -4.53
CA LEU A 39 15.80 -6.98 -5.49
C LEU A 39 15.36 -5.51 -5.41
N ILE A 40 15.33 -4.96 -4.21
CA ILE A 40 14.99 -3.55 -3.99
C ILE A 40 16.10 -2.64 -4.53
N GLU A 41 17.36 -2.99 -4.26
CA GLU A 41 18.53 -2.22 -4.71
C GLU A 41 18.73 -2.27 -6.24
N ALA A 42 18.29 -3.35 -6.89
CA ALA A 42 18.36 -3.51 -8.34
C ALA A 42 17.19 -2.84 -9.10
N SER A 43 16.19 -2.32 -8.39
CA SER A 43 15.04 -1.64 -8.97
C SER A 43 15.32 -0.15 -9.11
N ASP A 44 15.00 0.43 -10.27
CA ASP A 44 14.97 1.88 -10.48
C ASP A 44 13.69 2.52 -9.92
N GLY A 45 12.74 1.68 -9.52
CA GLY A 45 11.47 2.04 -8.92
C GLY A 45 11.56 2.19 -7.39
N THR A 46 10.67 3.00 -6.83
CA THR A 46 10.53 3.08 -5.37
C THR A 46 9.51 2.04 -4.89
N LEU A 47 9.85 1.28 -3.85
CA LEU A 47 8.91 0.39 -3.17
C LEU A 47 7.68 1.18 -2.69
N GLN A 48 6.52 0.77 -3.15
CA GLN A 48 5.22 1.33 -2.77
C GLN A 48 4.56 0.49 -1.69
N VAL A 49 3.79 1.17 -0.84
CA VAL A 49 2.92 0.59 0.17
C VAL A 49 1.50 1.07 -0.13
N VAL A 50 0.65 0.13 -0.53
CA VAL A 50 -0.78 0.35 -0.79
C VAL A 50 -1.55 -0.06 0.46
N LEU A 51 -2.03 0.92 1.21
CA LEU A 51 -2.80 0.71 2.43
C LEU A 51 -4.21 0.25 2.09
N LEU A 52 -4.69 -0.79 2.78
CA LEU A 52 -6.00 -1.41 2.57
C LEU A 52 -6.92 -1.19 3.78
N ARG A 53 -8.24 -1.19 3.56
CA ARG A 53 -9.19 -1.09 4.67
C ARG A 53 -9.14 -2.30 5.60
N ALA A 54 -9.03 -3.49 5.02
CA ALA A 54 -8.93 -4.77 5.73
C ALA A 54 -8.03 -5.73 4.93
N LYS A 55 -7.67 -6.87 5.54
CA LYS A 55 -7.00 -7.96 4.84
C LYS A 55 -7.95 -8.54 3.79
N PRO A 56 -7.57 -8.61 2.51
CA PRO A 56 -8.43 -9.21 1.49
C PRO A 56 -8.62 -10.70 1.74
N ALA A 57 -9.71 -11.27 1.20
CA ALA A 57 -9.90 -12.71 1.19
C ALA A 57 -8.81 -13.40 0.36
N ALA A 58 -8.46 -14.65 0.70
CA ALA A 58 -7.39 -15.40 0.03
C ALA A 58 -7.53 -15.40 -1.50
N ARG A 59 -8.74 -15.64 -2.01
CA ARG A 59 -9.05 -15.59 -3.46
C ARG A 59 -8.74 -14.22 -4.09
N THR A 60 -9.01 -13.13 -3.38
CA THR A 60 -8.68 -11.78 -3.85
C THR A 60 -7.18 -11.56 -3.84
N CYS A 61 -6.47 -12.03 -2.81
CA CYS A 61 -5.01 -11.98 -2.78
C CYS A 61 -4.40 -12.73 -3.96
N GLU A 62 -4.86 -13.96 -4.24
CA GLU A 62 -4.43 -14.75 -5.40
C GLU A 62 -4.66 -14.03 -6.71
N ALA A 63 -5.85 -13.45 -6.91
CA ALA A 63 -6.19 -12.71 -8.12
C ALA A 63 -5.30 -11.46 -8.32
N VAL A 64 -4.96 -10.76 -7.23
CA VAL A 64 -4.04 -9.61 -7.29
C VAL A 64 -2.61 -10.06 -7.57
N LEU A 65 -2.13 -11.11 -6.90
CA LEU A 65 -0.77 -11.62 -7.11
C LEU A 65 -0.58 -12.20 -8.51
N ALA A 66 -1.64 -12.69 -9.15
CA ALA A 66 -1.61 -13.13 -10.55
C ALA A 66 -1.38 -11.99 -11.56
N LEU A 67 -1.52 -10.72 -11.14
CA LEU A 67 -1.17 -9.55 -11.95
C LEU A 67 0.31 -9.16 -11.82
N ALA A 68 1.05 -9.78 -10.90
CA ALA A 68 2.47 -9.50 -10.73
C ALA A 68 3.30 -9.99 -11.92
N SER A 69 4.42 -9.33 -12.15
CA SER A 69 5.44 -9.74 -13.13
C SER A 69 6.84 -9.61 -12.50
N ASP A 70 7.87 -10.01 -13.24
CA ASP A 70 9.25 -9.76 -12.81
C ASP A 70 9.58 -8.27 -12.73
N GLU A 71 8.90 -7.46 -13.56
CA GLU A 71 8.99 -6.00 -13.57
C GLU A 71 8.13 -5.37 -12.46
N ASP A 72 7.02 -5.99 -12.09
CA ASP A 72 6.08 -5.47 -11.10
C ASP A 72 5.78 -6.51 -10.03
N ARG A 73 6.64 -6.55 -9.01
CA ARG A 73 6.57 -7.55 -7.94
C ARG A 73 5.56 -7.12 -6.88
N LEU A 74 4.69 -8.05 -6.49
CA LEU A 74 3.66 -7.82 -5.48
C LEU A 74 3.82 -8.75 -4.28
N ALA A 75 3.54 -8.24 -3.09
CA ALA A 75 3.50 -9.04 -1.87
C ALA A 75 2.47 -8.45 -0.89
N PHE A 76 1.65 -9.29 -0.26
CA PHE A 76 0.73 -8.85 0.78
C PHE A 76 1.40 -8.88 2.17
N GLY A 77 1.11 -7.85 2.96
CA GLY A 77 1.29 -7.86 4.40
C GLY A 77 -0.02 -8.17 5.13
N GLU A 78 -0.25 -7.53 6.28
CA GLU A 78 -1.48 -7.76 7.05
C GLU A 78 -2.66 -6.97 6.49
N ARG A 79 -2.48 -5.67 6.21
CA ARG A 79 -3.51 -4.80 5.62
C ARG A 79 -2.88 -3.86 4.59
N GLU A 80 -1.87 -4.35 3.89
CA GLU A 80 -1.14 -3.59 2.89
C GLU A 80 -0.71 -4.51 1.75
N LEU A 81 -0.68 -3.95 0.55
CA LEU A 81 -0.04 -4.54 -0.61
C LEU A 81 1.26 -3.77 -0.87
N TYR A 82 2.37 -4.49 -0.87
CA TYR A 82 3.66 -3.98 -1.29
C TYR A 82 3.82 -4.18 -2.79
N TRP A 83 4.25 -3.13 -3.47
CA TRP A 83 4.55 -3.16 -4.89
C TRP A 83 5.96 -2.64 -5.13
N LEU A 84 6.82 -3.48 -5.67
CA LEU A 84 8.15 -3.14 -6.14
C LEU A 84 8.14 -3.10 -7.67
N PRO A 85 7.96 -1.91 -8.26
CA PRO A 85 8.12 -1.73 -9.70
C PRO A 85 9.60 -1.79 -10.09
N SER A 86 9.94 -2.17 -11.31
CA SER A 86 11.30 -2.15 -11.85
C SER A 86 11.74 -0.73 -12.25
N ALA A 87 10.79 0.14 -12.58
CA ALA A 87 10.99 1.53 -12.99
C ALA A 87 10.04 2.49 -12.27
N GLY A 88 9.93 3.74 -12.72
CA GLY A 88 8.95 4.68 -12.21
C GLY A 88 7.52 4.17 -12.40
N ILE A 89 6.62 4.45 -11.45
CA ILE A 89 5.20 4.00 -11.46
C ILE A 89 4.49 4.28 -12.80
N ARG A 90 4.85 5.39 -13.47
CA ARG A 90 4.23 5.80 -14.75
C ARG A 90 4.64 4.94 -15.93
N ASP A 91 5.76 4.25 -15.81
CA ASP A 91 6.38 3.45 -16.88
C ASP A 91 6.10 1.95 -16.69
N CYS A 92 5.42 1.57 -15.60
CA CYS A 92 5.07 0.20 -15.28
C CYS A 92 3.83 -0.28 -16.04
N ALA A 93 3.84 -1.56 -16.42
CA ALA A 93 2.72 -2.20 -17.10
C ALA A 93 1.65 -2.73 -16.13
N LEU A 94 1.92 -2.72 -14.81
CA LEU A 94 0.96 -3.19 -13.80
C LEU A 94 -0.40 -2.49 -13.93
N ASP A 95 -1.46 -3.29 -14.06
CA ASP A 95 -2.84 -2.77 -14.10
C ASP A 95 -3.32 -2.39 -12.68
N ILE A 96 -2.91 -1.21 -12.23
CA ILE A 96 -3.34 -0.62 -10.95
C ILE A 96 -4.87 -0.44 -10.90
N THR A 97 -5.52 -0.25 -12.06
CA THR A 97 -6.97 -0.10 -12.13
C THR A 97 -7.67 -1.41 -11.79
N ALA A 98 -7.20 -2.53 -12.35
CA ALA A 98 -7.69 -3.86 -12.01
C ALA A 98 -7.44 -4.19 -10.53
N ILE A 99 -6.26 -3.87 -9.99
CA ILE A 99 -5.95 -4.03 -8.57
C ILE A 99 -6.93 -3.22 -7.71
N GLY A 100 -7.20 -1.96 -8.07
CA GLY A 100 -8.15 -1.10 -7.37
C GLY A 100 -9.58 -1.66 -7.37
N ARG A 101 -10.01 -2.29 -8.47
CA ARG A 101 -11.33 -2.97 -8.54
C ARG A 101 -11.41 -4.19 -7.62
N LEU A 102 -10.31 -4.93 -7.46
CA LEU A 102 -10.24 -6.10 -6.60
C LEU A 102 -10.16 -5.74 -5.11
N LEU A 103 -9.42 -4.68 -4.77
CA LEU A 103 -9.13 -4.28 -3.39
C LEU A 103 -10.07 -3.23 -2.83
N GLY A 104 -10.79 -2.49 -3.69
CA GLY A 104 -11.62 -1.37 -3.30
C GLY A 104 -10.79 -0.13 -2.95
N PRO A 105 -11.28 0.74 -2.04
CA PRO A 105 -10.58 1.96 -1.66
C PRO A 105 -9.21 1.67 -1.04
N THR A 106 -8.17 2.26 -1.62
CA THR A 106 -6.79 2.13 -1.15
C THR A 106 -6.11 3.50 -1.08
N THR A 107 -4.96 3.56 -0.41
CA THR A 107 -4.07 4.73 -0.47
C THR A 107 -2.64 4.27 -0.66
N MET A 108 -2.01 4.72 -1.74
CA MET A 108 -0.62 4.40 -2.05
C MET A 108 0.32 5.48 -1.52
N ARG A 109 1.42 5.05 -0.87
CA ARG A 109 2.54 5.90 -0.46
C ARG A 109 3.85 5.18 -0.73
N THR A 110 4.94 5.92 -0.87
CA THR A 110 6.27 5.32 -0.93
C THR A 110 6.64 4.73 0.42
N LYS A 111 7.45 3.67 0.43
CA LYS A 111 8.00 3.09 1.65
C LYS A 111 8.76 4.12 2.49
N GLY A 112 9.55 4.98 1.85
CA GLY A 112 10.26 6.07 2.54
C GLY A 112 9.33 7.06 3.25
N THR A 113 8.11 7.29 2.74
CA THR A 113 7.11 8.13 3.43
C THR A 113 6.63 7.45 4.70
N VAL A 114 6.34 6.14 4.64
CA VAL A 114 5.92 5.37 5.82
C VAL A 114 7.03 5.33 6.87
N ASP A 115 8.28 5.15 6.43
CA ASP A 115 9.45 5.15 7.31
C ASP A 115 9.65 6.51 7.98
N GLY A 116 9.51 7.60 7.22
CA GLY A 116 9.54 8.96 7.77
C GLY A 116 8.42 9.23 8.77
N LEU A 117 7.20 8.74 8.51
CA LEU A 117 6.08 8.85 9.46
C LEU A 117 6.36 8.08 10.76
N ALA A 118 6.85 6.85 10.64
CA ALA A 118 7.22 6.02 11.79
C ALA A 118 8.30 6.70 12.64
N ALA A 119 9.39 7.15 12.01
CA ALA A 119 10.50 7.81 12.68
C ALA A 119 10.09 9.14 13.34
N LYS A 120 9.25 9.94 12.66
CA LYS A 120 8.88 11.28 13.14
C LYS A 120 7.86 11.25 14.28
N TYR A 121 6.87 10.37 14.20
CA TYR A 121 5.70 10.42 15.11
C TYR A 121 5.60 9.23 16.05
N PHE A 122 6.29 8.13 15.75
CA PHE A 122 6.14 6.86 16.47
C PHE A 122 7.49 6.21 16.83
N ALA A 123 8.58 6.98 16.82
CA ALA A 123 9.84 6.53 17.42
C ALA A 123 9.59 6.29 18.92
N GLY A 124 9.73 5.04 19.35
CA GLY A 124 9.63 4.61 20.73
C GLY A 124 10.95 4.07 21.21
#